data_AF-A0AA43RRZ4-F1
#
_entry.id   AF-A0AA43RRZ4-F1
#
_cell.length_a   1.000
_cell.length_b   1.000
_cell.length_c   1.000
_cell.angle_alpha   90.00
_cell.angle_beta   90.00
_cell.angle_gamma   90.00
#
_symmetry.space_group_name_H-M   'P 1'
#
loop_
_entity.id
_entity.type
_entity.pdbx_description
1 polymer ?
#
loop_
_entity_poly.entity_id
_entity_poly.type
_entity_poly.pdbx_seq_one_letter_code
_entity_poly.pdbx_strand_id
1 'polypeptide(L)'
;MKKFLLKTSVLLFMFCTLLSCDNDEEGGTKGTTSIIKENINGIIQKGPYIVGSSVSFIELDYDLNLTGRAYETLVVDNAGNFEQKNIELKSNYILLKADGYYFNEISGAVSDGTLSLYALVDVNDISTVNVNVLTHLERPRIEYLIKEQGLSYALAKKQAATDVLKVFGFEGDGLSSEDMDISQNEMLLVISAICQGNLSTGELSELIAKISNDIKTDGKLNDATLGSVLINNIAYVDLDKVCENVIKKYGELGQNANLSLSKMEEYVHQFVTNSGFEQTSFISYPEFGMYGPNILNTDLIEVRSSDYISYSLKAVLPKGNSSLKIVIRSKSLKDSFWGKYRNGTEQNWLCSSYEFETRSNMFTIKNNQEESDLEVYFSGPDCIVEYYENGSIFPSRTKEIKVIVN
;
A
#
# COMPACT_ATOMS: atom_id res chain seq x y z
N MET A 1 5.97 97.43 -57.63
CA MET A 1 4.93 96.36 -57.65
C MET A 1 4.82 95.79 -56.25
N LYS A 2 3.60 95.78 -55.68
CA LYS A 2 3.12 95.17 -54.40
C LYS A 2 3.95 95.43 -53.11
N LYS A 3 3.54 96.32 -52.19
CA LYS A 3 2.59 96.12 -51.04
C LYS A 3 3.07 94.99 -50.09
N PHE A 4 3.13 95.07 -48.76
CA PHE A 4 2.66 96.01 -47.73
C PHE A 4 3.03 95.40 -46.34
N LEU A 5 3.38 96.23 -45.34
CA LEU A 5 3.22 96.06 -43.86
C LEU A 5 3.85 94.85 -43.12
N LEU A 6 4.08 94.81 -41.80
CA LEU A 6 4.19 95.73 -40.65
C LEU A 6 4.25 94.82 -39.39
N LYS A 7 4.90 95.32 -38.33
CA LYS A 7 4.74 95.00 -36.88
C LYS A 7 5.76 94.07 -36.21
N THR A 8 6.74 94.72 -35.55
CA THR A 8 6.94 94.76 -34.08
C THR A 8 6.32 93.63 -33.23
N SER A 9 7.11 92.98 -32.38
CA SER A 9 7.11 93.25 -30.92
C SER A 9 8.17 92.43 -30.17
N VAL A 10 8.83 93.13 -29.26
CA VAL A 10 9.72 92.66 -28.18
C VAL A 10 8.90 92.00 -27.06
N LEU A 11 9.47 91.01 -26.36
CA LEU A 11 9.38 90.74 -24.90
C LEU A 11 9.89 89.28 -24.68
N LEU A 12 10.45 88.81 -23.56
CA LEU A 12 10.97 89.30 -22.26
C LEU A 12 10.86 88.06 -21.34
N PHE A 13 11.84 87.85 -20.45
CA PHE A 13 11.76 87.16 -19.15
C PHE A 13 11.07 85.77 -19.06
N MET A 14 11.66 84.85 -18.29
CA MET A 14 11.44 84.83 -16.83
C MET A 14 12.19 83.65 -16.18
N PHE A 15 13.00 84.01 -15.20
CA PHE A 15 13.49 83.16 -14.13
C PHE A 15 12.33 82.93 -13.15
N CYS A 16 12.02 81.70 -12.75
CA CYS A 16 11.48 81.41 -11.40
C CYS A 16 11.37 79.90 -11.12
N THR A 17 11.94 79.56 -9.97
CA THR A 17 11.73 78.41 -9.10
C THR A 17 10.25 78.09 -8.81
N LEU A 18 9.92 76.84 -8.44
CA LEU A 18 9.36 76.39 -7.15
C LEU A 18 8.70 74.99 -7.23
N LEU A 19 9.07 74.12 -6.27
CA LEU A 19 8.29 73.19 -5.41
C LEU A 19 7.06 72.41 -5.96
N SER A 20 6.98 71.09 -5.68
CA SER A 20 6.00 70.51 -4.71
C SER A 20 5.96 68.95 -4.67
N CYS A 21 6.03 68.43 -3.44
CA CYS A 21 5.61 67.17 -2.77
C CYS A 21 5.27 65.82 -3.47
N ASP A 22 5.86 64.78 -2.84
CA ASP A 22 5.41 63.43 -2.46
C ASP A 22 4.61 62.55 -3.42
N ASN A 23 5.17 61.36 -3.70
CA ASN A 23 4.49 60.10 -3.47
C ASN A 23 5.50 58.97 -3.27
N ASP A 24 5.16 58.13 -2.31
CA ASP A 24 5.86 56.93 -1.84
C ASP A 24 6.15 55.94 -2.97
N GLU A 25 7.41 55.50 -3.08
CA GLU A 25 7.72 54.17 -3.60
C GLU A 25 8.43 53.42 -2.48
N GLU A 26 7.62 52.67 -1.73
CA GLU A 26 8.04 51.67 -0.76
C GLU A 26 9.04 50.71 -1.43
N GLY A 27 10.31 50.91 -1.12
CA GLY A 27 11.29 49.83 -1.16
C GLY A 27 10.85 48.77 -0.16
N GLY A 28 10.10 47.78 -0.64
CA GLY A 28 9.70 46.62 0.13
C GLY A 28 10.92 45.85 0.64
N THR A 29 11.39 46.21 1.82
CA THR A 29 12.05 45.27 2.73
C THR A 29 11.20 44.02 2.77
N LYS A 30 11.73 42.86 2.32
CA LYS A 30 11.19 41.55 2.69
C LYS A 30 11.33 41.43 4.20
N GLY A 31 10.35 41.99 4.92
CA GLY A 31 10.22 41.86 6.35
C GLY A 31 10.06 40.39 6.66
N THR A 32 10.94 39.86 7.50
CA THR A 32 10.77 38.59 8.17
C THR A 32 9.58 38.69 9.12
N THR A 33 8.36 38.65 8.61
CA THR A 33 7.16 38.46 9.43
C THR A 33 7.14 37.00 9.85
N SER A 34 7.38 36.78 11.14
CA SER A 34 7.29 35.47 11.77
C SER A 34 5.83 34.98 11.72
N ILE A 35 5.61 33.78 11.20
CA ILE A 35 4.32 33.08 11.17
C ILE A 35 4.19 32.31 12.47
N ILE A 36 3.21 32.68 13.30
CA ILE A 36 2.92 31.96 14.55
C ILE A 36 1.71 31.06 14.32
N LYS A 37 1.87 29.75 14.51
CA LYS A 37 0.75 28.81 14.53
C LYS A 37 0.48 28.42 15.98
N GLU A 38 -0.69 28.83 16.47
CA GLU A 38 -1.13 28.56 17.85
C GLU A 38 -1.24 27.06 18.13
N ASN A 39 -1.72 26.30 17.15
CA ASN A 39 -1.87 24.86 17.26
C ASN A 39 -1.80 24.19 15.88
N ILE A 40 -1.07 23.08 15.80
CA ILE A 40 -1.15 22.10 14.72
C ILE A 40 -1.36 20.73 15.35
N ASN A 41 -2.40 20.04 14.90
CA ASN A 41 -2.75 18.69 15.35
C ASN A 41 -2.96 17.77 14.15
N GLY A 42 -3.19 16.49 14.42
CA GLY A 42 -3.53 15.52 13.40
C GLY A 42 -3.35 14.10 13.91
N ILE A 43 -3.46 13.15 12.97
CA ILE A 43 -3.34 11.72 13.23
C ILE A 43 -2.27 11.09 12.35
N ILE A 44 -1.50 10.16 12.91
CA ILE A 44 -0.50 9.38 12.17
C ILE A 44 -1.04 7.97 11.97
N GLN A 45 -1.19 7.58 10.70
CA GLN A 45 -1.92 6.37 10.33
C GLN A 45 -1.30 5.61 9.15
N LYS A 46 -0.86 4.39 9.45
CA LYS A 46 -0.74 3.23 8.53
C LYS A 46 -1.81 2.21 8.93
N GLY A 47 -1.81 1.86 10.22
CA GLY A 47 -2.94 2.02 11.13
C GLY A 47 -2.52 3.01 12.24
N PRO A 48 -3.33 3.27 13.28
CA PRO A 48 -2.98 4.27 14.29
C PRO A 48 -1.61 3.96 14.91
N TYR A 49 -0.72 4.95 14.91
CA TYR A 49 0.55 4.87 15.62
C TYR A 49 0.30 4.81 17.13
N ILE A 50 1.14 4.06 17.85
CA ILE A 50 0.96 3.89 19.29
C ILE A 50 1.39 5.13 20.07
N VAL A 51 0.84 5.30 21.26
CA VAL A 51 1.24 6.37 22.20
C VAL A 51 2.75 6.38 22.43
N GLY A 52 3.35 7.57 22.44
CA GLY A 52 4.80 7.75 22.61
C GLY A 52 5.63 7.64 21.31
N SER A 53 5.00 7.36 20.16
CA SER A 53 5.66 7.53 18.86
C SER A 53 6.09 8.98 18.65
N SER A 54 7.22 9.20 17.97
CA SER A 54 7.81 10.52 17.79
C SER A 54 7.24 11.25 16.58
N VAL A 55 7.06 12.57 16.72
CA VAL A 55 6.60 13.46 15.64
C VAL A 55 7.48 14.70 15.58
N SER A 56 8.26 14.82 14.51
CA SER A 56 9.15 15.95 14.27
C SER A 56 8.53 16.90 13.24
N PHE A 57 8.49 18.17 13.59
CA PHE A 57 8.08 19.28 12.73
C PHE A 57 9.33 20.00 12.27
N ILE A 58 9.73 19.77 11.03
CA ILE A 58 10.97 20.31 10.48
C ILE A 58 10.64 21.46 9.56
N GLU A 59 11.08 22.67 9.88
CA GLU A 59 10.84 23.85 9.04
C GLU A 59 11.68 23.80 7.76
N LEU A 60 11.04 24.14 6.65
CA LEU A 60 11.65 24.28 5.33
C LEU A 60 11.52 25.72 4.83
N ASP A 61 12.54 26.24 4.15
CA ASP A 61 12.40 27.50 3.40
C ASP A 61 11.56 27.32 2.13
N TYR A 62 11.34 28.41 1.38
CA TYR A 62 10.54 28.40 0.15
C TYR A 62 11.18 27.58 -0.99
N ASP A 63 12.48 27.25 -0.89
CA ASP A 63 13.20 26.37 -1.82
C ASP A 63 13.27 24.92 -1.28
N LEU A 64 12.49 24.62 -0.23
CA LEU A 64 12.44 23.34 0.48
C LEU A 64 13.79 22.88 1.04
N ASN A 65 14.62 23.80 1.51
CA ASN A 65 15.83 23.48 2.25
C ASN A 65 15.56 23.59 3.75
N LEU A 66 16.26 22.77 4.52
CA LEU A 66 16.17 22.78 5.98
C LEU A 66 16.65 24.13 6.52
N THR A 67 15.83 24.77 7.34
CA THR A 67 16.22 26.03 8.01
C THR A 67 17.03 25.79 9.29
N GLY A 68 17.01 24.54 9.79
CA GLY A 68 17.58 24.13 11.08
C GLY A 68 16.62 24.31 12.26
N ARG A 69 15.41 24.83 12.06
CA ARG A 69 14.36 24.91 13.09
C ARG A 69 13.53 23.63 13.07
N ALA A 70 13.45 22.96 14.21
CA ALA A 70 12.62 21.78 14.38
C ALA A 70 11.91 21.79 15.74
N TYR A 71 10.71 21.22 15.78
CA TYR A 71 9.96 20.98 17.01
C TYR A 71 9.65 19.50 17.12
N GLU A 72 9.65 18.97 18.33
CA GLU A 72 9.36 17.56 18.59
C GLU A 72 8.14 17.47 19.51
N THR A 73 7.23 16.58 19.17
CA THR A 73 6.13 16.16 20.05
C THR A 73 6.00 14.65 19.98
N LEU A 74 5.06 14.10 20.75
CA LEU A 74 4.76 12.68 20.78
C LEU A 74 3.30 12.46 20.40
N VAL A 75 3.03 11.28 19.86
CA VAL A 75 1.67 10.76 19.78
C VAL A 75 1.12 10.62 21.20
N VAL A 76 -0.03 11.25 21.47
CA VAL A 76 -0.61 11.39 22.82
C VAL A 76 -1.59 10.28 23.18
N ASP A 77 -2.04 9.48 22.21
CA ASP A 77 -2.96 8.36 22.45
C ASP A 77 -2.76 7.20 21.45
N ASN A 78 -3.54 6.14 21.64
CA ASN A 78 -3.47 4.95 20.78
C ASN A 78 -4.28 5.05 19.49
N ALA A 79 -4.84 6.22 19.17
CA ALA A 79 -5.47 6.54 17.89
C ALA A 79 -4.50 7.27 16.93
N GLY A 80 -3.27 7.52 17.38
CA GLY A 80 -2.26 8.21 16.59
C GLY A 80 -2.34 9.73 16.66
N ASN A 81 -3.14 10.30 17.58
CA ASN A 81 -3.29 11.74 17.69
C ASN A 81 -1.99 12.39 18.17
N PHE A 82 -1.65 13.54 17.58
CA PHE A 82 -0.57 14.41 18.08
C PHE A 82 -1.05 15.87 18.12
N GLU A 83 -0.36 16.67 18.92
CA GLU A 83 -0.59 18.10 19.01
C GLU A 83 0.73 18.83 19.25
N GLN A 84 0.91 19.95 18.55
CA GLN A 84 2.03 20.86 18.73
C GLN A 84 1.50 22.30 18.78
N LYS A 85 1.78 22.99 19.89
CA LYS A 85 1.31 24.35 20.13
C LYS A 85 2.42 25.37 19.96
N ASN A 86 2.01 26.59 19.63
CA ASN A 86 2.84 27.80 19.61
C ASN A 86 4.15 27.63 18.83
N ILE A 87 4.06 27.14 17.58
CA ILE A 87 5.23 27.10 16.71
C ILE A 87 5.41 28.45 16.03
N GLU A 88 6.65 28.90 16.02
CA GLU A 88 7.06 30.08 15.30
C GLU A 88 7.83 29.66 14.05
N LEU A 89 7.44 30.15 12.88
CA LEU A 89 8.02 29.80 11.59
C LEU A 89 8.38 31.06 10.78
N LYS A 90 9.44 30.99 9.99
CA LYS A 90 9.84 31.95 8.97
C LYS A 90 9.24 31.62 7.60
N SER A 91 8.82 30.37 7.40
CA SER A 91 8.20 29.85 6.20
C SER A 91 7.03 28.96 6.60
N ASN A 92 5.99 28.95 5.77
CA ASN A 92 4.81 28.11 5.96
C ASN A 92 5.04 26.64 5.54
N TYR A 93 6.23 26.28 5.04
CA TYR A 93 6.51 24.88 4.70
C TYR A 93 7.12 24.12 5.88
N ILE A 94 6.49 22.99 6.20
CA ILE A 94 7.02 22.04 7.18
C ILE A 94 7.06 20.63 6.60
N LEU A 95 8.09 19.89 6.97
CA LEU A 95 8.17 18.45 6.82
C LEU A 95 7.84 17.82 8.16
N LEU A 96 6.68 17.16 8.23
CA LEU A 96 6.36 16.26 9.34
C LEU A 96 7.08 14.94 9.11
N LYS A 97 7.73 14.44 10.16
CA LYS A 97 8.27 13.09 10.24
C LYS A 97 7.63 12.41 11.44
N ALA A 98 6.89 11.33 11.19
CA ALA A 98 6.40 10.44 12.23
C ALA A 98 7.26 9.18 12.25
N ASP A 99 7.70 8.74 13.43
CA ASP A 99 8.44 7.48 13.59
C ASP A 99 7.98 6.74 14.85
N GLY A 100 7.59 5.47 14.68
CA GLY A 100 7.14 4.64 15.79
C GLY A 100 6.51 3.32 15.35
N TYR A 101 6.02 2.56 16.32
CA TYR A 101 5.23 1.36 16.08
C TYR A 101 3.80 1.72 15.72
N TYR A 102 3.18 0.90 14.88
CA TYR A 102 1.84 1.15 14.37
C TYR A 102 0.97 -0.10 14.48
N PHE A 103 -0.34 0.09 14.51
CA PHE A 103 -1.26 -1.04 14.36
C PHE A 103 -1.26 -1.52 12.91
N ASN A 104 -0.87 -2.79 12.68
CA ASN A 104 -0.92 -3.43 11.37
C ASN A 104 -2.34 -3.95 11.13
N GLU A 105 -3.02 -3.34 10.16
CA GLU A 105 -4.41 -3.64 9.81
C GLU A 105 -4.60 -5.05 9.25
N ILE A 106 -3.55 -5.64 8.66
CA ILE A 106 -3.56 -7.01 8.12
C ILE A 106 -3.51 -8.04 9.24
N SER A 107 -2.56 -7.91 10.16
CA SER A 107 -2.42 -8.88 11.26
C SER A 107 -3.38 -8.63 12.43
N GLY A 108 -3.91 -7.41 12.56
CA GLY A 108 -4.71 -6.99 13.70
C GLY A 108 -3.89 -6.82 14.99
N ALA A 109 -2.57 -6.64 14.87
CA ALA A 109 -1.64 -6.50 15.98
C ALA A 109 -0.70 -5.30 15.80
N VAL A 110 0.00 -4.90 16.86
CA VAL A 110 1.07 -3.89 16.77
C VAL A 110 2.23 -4.45 15.94
N SER A 111 2.86 -3.59 15.14
CA SER A 111 3.99 -3.91 14.28
C SER A 111 5.18 -4.49 15.06
N ASP A 112 5.99 -5.30 14.39
CA ASP A 112 7.22 -5.90 14.94
C ASP A 112 8.43 -4.95 14.91
N GLY A 113 8.32 -3.82 14.20
CA GLY A 113 9.32 -2.77 14.12
C GLY A 113 8.67 -1.39 13.99
N THR A 114 9.52 -0.36 13.94
CA THR A 114 9.07 1.02 13.70
C THR A 114 9.01 1.34 12.21
N LEU A 115 8.11 2.24 11.84
CA LEU A 115 7.98 2.78 10.50
C LEU A 115 8.09 4.31 10.57
N SER A 116 8.79 4.89 9.59
CA SER A 116 8.90 6.33 9.41
C SER A 116 7.99 6.78 8.27
N LEU A 117 6.98 7.62 8.57
CA LEU A 117 6.14 8.27 7.57
C LEU A 117 6.42 9.77 7.52
N TYR A 118 6.21 10.40 6.36
CA TYR A 118 6.48 11.81 6.16
C TYR A 118 5.30 12.50 5.50
N ALA A 119 5.10 13.78 5.81
CA ALA A 119 4.18 14.65 5.08
C ALA A 119 4.86 16.01 4.88
N LEU A 120 4.96 16.45 3.63
CA LEU A 120 5.40 17.80 3.28
C LEU A 120 4.15 18.67 3.10
N VAL A 121 4.01 19.70 3.95
CA VAL A 121 2.79 20.51 4.00
C VAL A 121 3.05 22.01 4.05
N ASP A 122 2.13 22.76 3.44
CA ASP A 122 1.98 24.20 3.59
C ASP A 122 0.98 24.48 4.72
N VAL A 123 1.48 24.99 5.84
CA VAL A 123 0.70 25.29 7.04
C VAL A 123 0.17 26.72 7.07
N ASN A 124 0.03 27.43 5.95
CA ASN A 124 -0.48 28.80 5.99
C ASN A 124 -1.89 28.86 6.63
N ASP A 125 -2.85 28.12 6.05
CA ASP A 125 -4.27 28.17 6.44
C ASP A 125 -4.80 26.87 7.05
N ILE A 126 -3.94 25.87 7.26
CA ILE A 126 -4.31 24.59 7.88
C ILE A 126 -3.80 24.49 9.32
N SER A 127 -4.55 23.81 10.17
CA SER A 127 -4.23 23.51 11.58
C SER A 127 -4.35 22.02 11.90
N THR A 128 -4.84 21.22 10.97
CA THR A 128 -4.91 19.76 11.08
C THR A 128 -4.15 19.16 9.90
N VAL A 129 -3.25 18.23 10.19
CA VAL A 129 -2.42 17.55 9.20
C VAL A 129 -2.24 16.09 9.59
N ASN A 130 -2.77 15.19 8.78
CA ASN A 130 -2.59 13.76 8.96
C ASN A 130 -1.34 13.29 8.22
N VAL A 131 -0.66 12.30 8.79
CA VAL A 131 0.50 11.64 8.15
C VAL A 131 0.10 10.20 7.86
N ASN A 132 0.15 9.82 6.59
CA ASN A 132 -0.21 8.48 6.13
C ASN A 132 0.66 8.02 4.95
N VAL A 133 0.37 6.83 4.42
CA VAL A 133 1.14 6.23 3.30
C VAL A 133 1.14 7.13 2.06
N LEU A 134 0.01 7.78 1.73
CA LEU A 134 -0.07 8.68 0.57
C LEU A 134 0.85 9.89 0.75
N THR A 135 0.76 10.58 1.89
CA THR A 135 1.61 11.75 2.18
C THR A 135 3.11 11.40 2.08
N HIS A 136 3.48 10.17 2.47
CA HIS A 136 4.86 9.68 2.38
C HIS A 136 5.29 9.49 0.93
N LEU A 137 4.49 8.79 0.12
CA LEU A 137 4.77 8.51 -1.29
C LEU A 137 4.82 9.81 -2.11
N GLU A 138 3.98 10.79 -1.77
CA GLU A 138 3.92 12.08 -2.45
C GLU A 138 5.15 12.96 -2.18
N ARG A 139 5.75 12.91 -0.99
CA ARG A 139 6.81 13.85 -0.58
C ARG A 139 7.94 13.99 -1.61
N PRO A 140 8.63 12.91 -2.04
CA PRO A 140 9.75 13.07 -2.98
C PRO A 140 9.31 13.62 -4.33
N ARG A 141 8.06 13.32 -4.75
CA ARG A 141 7.47 13.85 -5.98
C ARG A 141 7.19 15.34 -5.87
N ILE A 142 6.62 15.80 -4.74
CA ILE A 142 6.41 17.23 -4.46
C ILE A 142 7.74 17.99 -4.50
N GLU A 143 8.77 17.47 -3.82
CA GLU A 143 10.11 18.07 -3.81
C GLU A 143 10.68 18.22 -5.22
N TYR A 144 10.58 17.17 -6.05
CA TYR A 144 11.07 17.21 -7.43
C TYR A 144 10.31 18.23 -8.28
N LEU A 145 8.97 18.27 -8.18
CA LEU A 145 8.14 19.20 -8.94
C LEU A 145 8.42 20.66 -8.59
N ILE A 146 8.73 20.95 -7.32
CA ILE A 146 9.09 22.31 -6.89
C ILE A 146 10.52 22.65 -7.31
N LYS A 147 11.51 21.80 -6.98
CA LYS A 147 12.94 22.13 -7.19
C LYS A 147 13.37 22.07 -8.65
N GLU A 148 12.90 21.07 -9.38
CA GLU A 148 13.37 20.80 -10.75
C GLU A 148 12.43 21.34 -11.83
N GLN A 149 11.13 21.46 -11.53
CA GLN A 149 10.13 21.99 -12.48
C GLN A 149 9.62 23.39 -12.12
N GLY A 150 9.97 23.93 -10.95
CA GLY A 150 9.58 25.28 -10.53
C GLY A 150 8.08 25.46 -10.28
N LEU A 151 7.34 24.37 -10.00
CA LEU A 151 5.92 24.46 -9.67
C LEU A 151 5.71 25.10 -8.29
N SER A 152 4.58 25.77 -8.12
CA SER A 152 4.13 26.18 -6.78
C SER A 152 3.75 24.96 -5.94
N TYR A 153 3.82 25.08 -4.62
CA TYR A 153 3.44 24.00 -3.71
C TYR A 153 2.05 23.42 -4.01
N ALA A 154 1.03 24.26 -4.19
CA ALA A 154 -0.33 23.80 -4.45
C ALA A 154 -0.44 22.98 -5.75
N LEU A 155 0.26 23.38 -6.82
CA LEU A 155 0.28 22.63 -8.08
C LEU A 155 1.09 21.34 -7.96
N ALA A 156 2.24 21.40 -7.29
CA ALA A 156 3.09 20.24 -7.05
C ALA A 156 2.38 19.19 -6.20
N LYS A 157 1.71 19.60 -5.12
CA LYS A 157 0.89 18.75 -4.24
C LYS A 157 -0.23 18.08 -5.01
N LYS A 158 -1.02 18.85 -5.77
CA LYS A 158 -2.10 18.31 -6.60
C LYS A 158 -1.59 17.26 -7.59
N GLN A 159 -0.50 17.58 -8.30
CA GLN A 159 0.09 16.67 -9.28
C GLN A 159 0.65 15.40 -8.62
N ALA A 160 1.37 15.54 -7.51
CA ALA A 160 1.95 14.40 -6.79
C ALA A 160 0.87 13.45 -6.26
N ALA A 161 -0.21 13.98 -5.66
CA ALA A 161 -1.33 13.17 -5.21
C ALA A 161 -1.98 12.39 -6.37
N THR A 162 -2.23 13.06 -7.50
CA THR A 162 -2.78 12.42 -8.70
C THR A 162 -1.81 11.37 -9.28
N ASP A 163 -0.50 11.63 -9.30
CA ASP A 163 0.51 10.68 -9.78
C ASP A 163 0.55 9.42 -8.89
N VAL A 164 0.56 9.59 -7.56
CA VAL A 164 0.52 8.47 -6.60
C VAL A 164 -0.76 7.65 -6.75
N LEU A 165 -1.93 8.27 -6.88
CA LEU A 165 -3.18 7.53 -7.06
C LEU A 165 -3.21 6.70 -8.35
N LYS A 166 -2.61 7.20 -9.45
CA LYS A 166 -2.49 6.47 -10.71
C LYS A 166 -1.63 5.22 -10.58
N VAL A 167 -0.61 5.21 -9.72
CA VAL A 167 0.18 4.00 -9.41
C VAL A 167 -0.72 2.89 -8.86
N PHE A 168 -1.75 3.26 -8.09
CA PHE A 168 -2.73 2.33 -7.55
C PHE A 168 -3.98 2.17 -8.45
N GLY A 169 -3.92 2.60 -9.71
CA GLY A 169 -5.01 2.41 -10.67
C GLY A 169 -6.26 3.25 -10.36
N PHE A 170 -6.14 4.27 -9.52
CA PHE A 170 -7.23 5.18 -9.15
C PHE A 170 -7.17 6.48 -9.93
N GLU A 171 -8.35 6.99 -10.28
CA GLU A 171 -8.51 8.33 -10.82
C GLU A 171 -8.91 9.28 -9.70
N GLY A 172 -8.28 10.45 -9.66
CA GLY A 172 -8.55 11.47 -8.65
C GLY A 172 -7.73 12.73 -8.88
N ASP A 173 -8.42 13.87 -8.86
CA ASP A 173 -7.80 15.18 -9.00
C ASP A 173 -7.70 15.85 -7.63
N GLY A 174 -6.48 16.10 -7.15
CA GLY A 174 -6.23 17.00 -6.02
C GLY A 174 -6.87 16.58 -4.71
N LEU A 175 -6.85 15.28 -4.40
CA LEU A 175 -7.18 14.78 -3.07
C LEU A 175 -6.17 15.30 -2.03
N SER A 176 -6.66 15.86 -0.94
CA SER A 176 -5.85 16.24 0.21
C SER A 176 -5.54 15.00 1.06
N SER A 177 -4.45 14.31 0.73
CA SER A 177 -3.99 13.13 1.48
C SER A 177 -3.85 13.38 2.99
N GLU A 178 -3.51 14.60 3.38
CA GLU A 178 -3.32 15.09 4.74
C GLU A 178 -4.64 15.31 5.50
N ASP A 179 -5.79 15.25 4.82
CA ASP A 179 -7.11 15.31 5.46
C ASP A 179 -7.71 13.89 5.65
N MET A 180 -7.06 12.85 5.12
CA MET A 180 -7.60 11.50 5.13
C MET A 180 -7.37 10.78 6.46
N ASP A 181 -8.38 10.01 6.88
CA ASP A 181 -8.37 9.14 8.05
C ASP A 181 -8.70 7.71 7.61
N ILE A 182 -7.84 6.76 7.96
CA ILE A 182 -7.97 5.35 7.57
C ILE A 182 -9.22 4.68 8.16
N SER A 183 -9.75 5.21 9.27
CA SER A 183 -10.99 4.71 9.87
C SER A 183 -12.25 5.17 9.14
N GLN A 184 -12.14 6.15 8.23
CA GLN A 184 -13.26 6.76 7.50
C GLN A 184 -13.09 6.71 5.98
N ASN A 185 -11.96 6.22 5.48
CA ASN A 185 -11.61 6.25 4.06
C ASN A 185 -11.15 4.87 3.57
N GLU A 186 -12.03 4.18 2.84
CA GLU A 186 -11.75 2.83 2.35
C GLU A 186 -10.63 2.80 1.29
N MET A 187 -10.46 3.86 0.49
CA MET A 187 -9.37 3.94 -0.50
C MET A 187 -8.01 4.01 0.18
N LEU A 188 -7.86 4.87 1.20
CA LEU A 188 -6.62 4.96 1.98
C LEU A 188 -6.32 3.63 2.65
N LEU A 189 -7.33 2.96 3.23
CA LEU A 189 -7.16 1.64 3.84
C LEU A 189 -6.71 0.59 2.81
N VAL A 190 -7.30 0.58 1.61
CA VAL A 190 -6.89 -0.34 0.54
C VAL A 190 -5.47 -0.07 0.08
N ILE A 191 -5.07 1.19 -0.13
CA ILE A 191 -3.68 1.56 -0.48
C ILE A 191 -2.71 1.13 0.62
N SER A 192 -3.09 1.36 1.88
CA SER A 192 -2.34 0.92 3.06
C SER A 192 -2.14 -0.61 3.05
N ALA A 193 -3.21 -1.37 2.77
CA ALA A 193 -3.19 -2.83 2.70
C ALA A 193 -2.39 -3.37 1.51
N ILE A 194 -2.49 -2.75 0.33
CA ILE A 194 -1.69 -3.09 -0.87
C ILE A 194 -0.20 -2.92 -0.56
N CYS A 195 0.19 -1.84 0.12
CA CYS A 195 1.58 -1.63 0.52
C CYS A 195 2.04 -2.64 1.59
N GLN A 196 1.19 -2.96 2.57
CA GLN A 196 1.55 -3.86 3.68
C GLN A 196 1.64 -5.33 3.26
N GLY A 197 0.61 -5.85 2.57
CA GLY A 197 0.47 -7.28 2.31
C GLY A 197 0.81 -8.14 3.52
N ASN A 198 1.69 -9.13 3.33
CA ASN A 198 2.24 -9.96 4.40
C ASN A 198 3.71 -9.64 4.70
N LEU A 199 4.14 -8.41 4.38
CA LEU A 199 5.50 -7.94 4.59
C LEU A 199 5.75 -7.65 6.08
N SER A 200 6.95 -7.94 6.55
CA SER A 200 7.46 -7.40 7.82
C SER A 200 7.57 -5.88 7.76
N THR A 201 7.72 -5.22 8.93
CA THR A 201 7.86 -3.76 8.96
C THR A 201 9.07 -3.26 8.14
N GLY A 202 10.18 -4.00 8.17
CA GLY A 202 11.37 -3.67 7.39
C GLY A 202 11.15 -3.77 5.88
N GLU A 203 10.51 -4.85 5.43
CA GLU A 203 10.17 -5.05 4.00
C GLU A 203 9.17 -4.00 3.50
N LEU A 204 8.17 -3.62 4.32
CA LEU A 204 7.27 -2.51 3.98
C LEU A 204 8.04 -1.21 3.82
N SER A 205 8.92 -0.87 4.78
CA SER A 205 9.70 0.36 4.72
C SER A 205 10.59 0.42 3.49
N GLU A 206 11.17 -0.71 3.08
CA GLU A 206 11.96 -0.81 1.85
C GLU A 206 11.08 -0.62 0.61
N LEU A 207 9.91 -1.28 0.57
CA LEU A 207 8.98 -1.20 -0.55
C LEU A 207 8.52 0.24 -0.81
N ILE A 208 8.02 0.94 0.21
CA ILE A 208 7.51 2.32 0.04
C ILE A 208 8.64 3.29 -0.33
N ALA A 209 9.87 3.06 0.14
CA ALA A 209 11.03 3.87 -0.23
C ALA A 209 11.41 3.65 -1.71
N LYS A 210 11.40 2.41 -2.19
CA LYS A 210 11.67 2.08 -3.60
C LYS A 210 10.61 2.68 -4.52
N ILE A 211 9.33 2.54 -4.16
CA ILE A 211 8.21 3.15 -4.92
C ILE A 211 8.39 4.67 -4.98
N SER A 212 8.61 5.32 -3.83
CA SER A 212 8.75 6.78 -3.80
C SER A 212 9.93 7.29 -4.63
N ASN A 213 11.02 6.52 -4.70
CA ASN A 213 12.17 6.85 -5.53
C ASN A 213 11.88 6.66 -7.03
N ASP A 214 11.18 5.59 -7.41
CA ASP A 214 10.85 5.30 -8.80
C ASP A 214 9.90 6.35 -9.40
N ILE A 215 8.84 6.69 -8.66
CA ILE A 215 7.83 7.66 -9.12
C ILE A 215 8.31 9.12 -9.05
N LYS A 216 9.46 9.39 -8.41
CA LYS A 216 9.92 10.75 -8.08
C LYS A 216 9.93 11.69 -9.30
N THR A 217 10.50 11.23 -10.41
CA THR A 217 10.81 12.09 -11.55
C THR A 217 9.69 12.22 -12.57
N ASP A 218 8.85 11.20 -12.72
CA ASP A 218 7.82 11.14 -13.76
C ASP A 218 6.42 10.76 -13.27
N GLY A 219 6.27 10.43 -11.98
CA GLY A 219 4.99 10.03 -11.39
C GLY A 219 4.54 8.62 -11.76
N LYS A 220 5.43 7.76 -12.30
CA LYS A 220 5.07 6.42 -12.77
C LYS A 220 5.88 5.35 -12.05
N LEU A 221 5.22 4.26 -11.67
CA LEU A 221 5.90 3.06 -11.18
C LEU A 221 6.31 2.22 -12.40
N ASN A 222 7.54 2.42 -12.85
CA ASN A 222 8.14 1.75 -14.01
C ASN A 222 8.80 0.41 -13.64
N ASP A 223 9.19 0.24 -12.37
CA ASP A 223 9.73 -1.04 -11.90
C ASP A 223 8.63 -2.11 -11.80
N ALA A 224 8.59 -2.99 -12.80
CA ALA A 224 7.62 -4.09 -12.86
C ALA A 224 7.71 -5.03 -11.65
N THR A 225 8.88 -5.18 -11.02
CA THR A 225 9.01 -6.03 -9.83
C THR A 225 8.30 -5.44 -8.62
N LEU A 226 8.35 -4.11 -8.45
CA LEU A 226 7.58 -3.40 -7.41
C LEU A 226 6.08 -3.49 -7.69
N GLY A 227 5.67 -3.31 -8.95
CA GLY A 227 4.29 -3.51 -9.38
C GLY A 227 3.77 -4.91 -9.07
N SER A 228 4.56 -5.94 -9.38
CA SER A 228 4.26 -7.34 -9.03
C SER A 228 4.15 -7.55 -7.52
N VAL A 229 5.00 -6.92 -6.70
CA VAL A 229 4.88 -7.00 -5.23
C VAL A 229 3.53 -6.43 -4.76
N LEU A 230 3.11 -5.27 -5.27
CA LEU A 230 1.84 -4.64 -4.87
C LEU A 230 0.62 -5.51 -5.22
N ILE A 231 0.57 -6.05 -6.44
CA ILE A 231 -0.54 -6.93 -6.84
C ILE A 231 -0.51 -8.28 -6.13
N ASN A 232 0.68 -8.85 -5.88
CA ASN A 232 0.82 -10.08 -5.10
C ASN A 232 0.40 -9.88 -3.64
N ASN A 233 0.70 -8.71 -3.05
CA ASN A 233 0.32 -8.38 -1.69
C ASN A 233 -1.20 -8.44 -1.51
N ILE A 234 -1.96 -7.76 -2.37
CA ILE A 234 -3.42 -7.70 -2.21
C ILE A 234 -4.12 -9.00 -2.60
N ALA A 235 -3.53 -9.80 -3.51
CA ALA A 235 -4.12 -11.06 -3.98
C ALA A 235 -4.39 -12.08 -2.86
N TYR A 236 -3.67 -11.95 -1.74
CA TYR A 236 -3.77 -12.85 -0.58
C TYR A 236 -4.06 -12.11 0.73
N VAL A 237 -4.62 -10.90 0.67
CA VAL A 237 -5.13 -10.20 1.86
C VAL A 237 -6.59 -10.59 2.10
N ASP A 238 -6.94 -10.89 3.35
CA ASP A 238 -8.32 -11.07 3.78
C ASP A 238 -8.96 -9.70 4.07
N LEU A 239 -9.65 -9.12 3.09
CA LEU A 239 -10.22 -7.78 3.21
C LEU A 239 -11.31 -7.68 4.29
N ASP A 240 -12.09 -8.75 4.48
CA ASP A 240 -13.08 -8.82 5.56
C ASP A 240 -12.36 -8.73 6.90
N LYS A 241 -11.27 -9.50 7.06
CA LYS A 241 -10.49 -9.46 8.29
C LYS A 241 -9.82 -8.11 8.54
N VAL A 242 -9.30 -7.46 7.49
CA VAL A 242 -8.74 -6.10 7.59
C VAL A 242 -9.80 -5.12 8.07
N CYS A 243 -10.99 -5.17 7.48
CA CYS A 243 -12.12 -4.31 7.86
C CYS A 243 -12.51 -4.54 9.34
N GLU A 244 -12.69 -5.80 9.74
CA GLU A 244 -12.96 -6.18 11.14
C GLU A 244 -11.88 -5.68 12.10
N ASN A 245 -10.60 -5.84 11.75
CA ASN A 245 -9.47 -5.45 12.57
C ASN A 245 -9.48 -3.94 12.84
N VAL A 246 -9.71 -3.12 11.81
CA VAL A 246 -9.78 -1.66 11.94
C VAL A 246 -11.01 -1.25 12.77
N ILE A 247 -12.20 -1.77 12.44
CA ILE A 247 -13.43 -1.47 13.20
C ILE A 247 -13.26 -1.82 14.67
N LYS A 248 -12.72 -3.00 14.96
CA LYS A 248 -12.44 -3.44 16.33
C LYS A 248 -11.45 -2.52 17.03
N LYS A 249 -10.33 -2.19 16.38
CA LYS A 249 -9.29 -1.34 16.96
C LYS A 249 -9.82 0.03 17.35
N TYR A 250 -10.59 0.70 16.49
CA TYR A 250 -11.17 2.01 16.80
C TYR A 250 -12.31 1.89 17.83
N GLY A 251 -13.11 0.81 17.78
CA GLY A 251 -14.14 0.53 18.78
C GLY A 251 -13.58 0.36 20.20
N GLU A 252 -12.42 -0.30 20.34
CA GLU A 252 -11.69 -0.41 21.62
C GLU A 252 -11.21 0.95 22.16
N LEU A 253 -11.04 1.95 21.28
CA LEU A 253 -10.67 3.32 21.62
C LEU A 253 -11.90 4.22 21.86
N GLY A 254 -13.12 3.66 21.81
CA GLY A 254 -14.37 4.42 21.93
C GLY A 254 -14.67 5.30 20.71
N GLN A 255 -14.05 5.02 19.57
CA GLN A 255 -14.25 5.71 18.30
C GLN A 255 -15.00 4.81 17.31
N ASN A 256 -15.70 5.41 16.35
CA ASN A 256 -16.40 4.67 15.31
C ASN A 256 -15.58 4.71 14.02
N ALA A 257 -15.21 3.54 13.49
CA ALA A 257 -14.75 3.43 12.10
C ALA A 257 -15.97 3.20 11.19
N ASN A 258 -16.09 3.96 10.11
CA ASN A 258 -17.17 3.86 9.14
C ASN A 258 -16.61 3.33 7.82
N LEU A 259 -16.48 2.01 7.73
CA LEU A 259 -15.88 1.32 6.60
C LEU A 259 -16.87 0.33 5.99
N SER A 260 -16.81 0.18 4.67
CA SER A 260 -17.61 -0.79 3.92
C SER A 260 -16.72 -1.78 3.19
N LEU A 261 -16.87 -3.07 3.52
CA LEU A 261 -16.16 -4.16 2.82
C LEU A 261 -16.43 -4.11 1.31
N SER A 262 -17.68 -3.90 0.90
CA SER A 262 -18.05 -3.82 -0.52
C SER A 262 -17.32 -2.70 -1.26
N LYS A 263 -17.08 -1.54 -0.61
CA LYS A 263 -16.30 -0.46 -1.25
C LYS A 263 -14.81 -0.77 -1.29
N MET A 264 -14.28 -1.45 -0.28
CA MET A 264 -12.89 -1.92 -0.30
C MET A 264 -12.68 -2.90 -1.45
N GLU A 265 -13.61 -3.84 -1.66
CA GLU A 265 -13.59 -4.77 -2.79
C GLU A 265 -13.66 -4.04 -4.14
N GLU A 266 -14.47 -2.98 -4.26
CA GLU A 266 -14.51 -2.13 -5.45
C GLU A 266 -13.15 -1.47 -5.74
N TYR A 267 -12.49 -0.90 -4.72
CA TYR A 267 -11.16 -0.31 -4.89
C TYR A 267 -10.09 -1.35 -5.23
N VAL A 268 -10.14 -2.54 -4.62
CA VAL A 268 -9.21 -3.63 -4.99
C VAL A 268 -9.45 -4.08 -6.42
N HIS A 269 -10.70 -4.22 -6.85
CA HIS A 269 -11.03 -4.54 -8.23
C HIS A 269 -10.50 -3.48 -9.21
N GLN A 270 -10.66 -2.19 -8.89
CA GLN A 270 -10.11 -1.09 -9.69
C GLN A 270 -8.58 -1.18 -9.78
N PHE A 271 -7.88 -1.37 -8.65
CA PHE A 271 -6.42 -1.51 -8.62
C PHE A 271 -5.96 -2.68 -9.51
N VAL A 272 -6.55 -3.86 -9.34
CA VAL A 272 -6.19 -5.06 -10.12
C VAL A 272 -6.47 -4.87 -11.61
N THR A 273 -7.56 -4.18 -11.96
CA THR A 273 -7.95 -3.97 -13.37
C THR A 273 -7.12 -2.88 -14.05
N ASN A 274 -6.81 -1.79 -13.34
CA ASN A 274 -6.31 -0.56 -13.94
C ASN A 274 -4.80 -0.35 -13.77
N SER A 275 -4.16 -1.00 -12.79
CA SER A 275 -2.72 -0.80 -12.53
C SER A 275 -1.81 -1.31 -13.65
N GLY A 276 -2.26 -2.35 -14.37
CA GLY A 276 -1.44 -3.02 -15.39
C GLY A 276 -0.30 -3.87 -14.82
N PHE A 277 -0.26 -4.10 -13.50
CA PHE A 277 0.75 -4.96 -12.87
C PHE A 277 0.45 -6.44 -13.07
N GLU A 278 1.49 -7.25 -13.22
CA GLU A 278 1.36 -8.70 -13.40
C GLU A 278 1.54 -9.42 -12.06
N GLN A 279 0.55 -10.25 -11.69
CA GLN A 279 0.67 -11.17 -10.56
C GLN A 279 1.68 -12.27 -10.90
N THR A 280 2.61 -12.52 -9.99
CA THR A 280 3.70 -13.49 -10.16
C THR A 280 3.78 -14.52 -9.03
N SER A 281 3.01 -14.32 -7.96
CA SER A 281 2.91 -15.25 -6.84
C SER A 281 1.62 -16.06 -6.96
N PHE A 282 1.76 -17.38 -7.08
CA PHE A 282 0.65 -18.34 -7.21
C PHE A 282 0.92 -19.59 -6.37
N ILE A 283 -0.14 -20.37 -6.13
CA ILE A 283 0.01 -21.72 -5.58
C ILE A 283 0.82 -22.55 -6.59
N SER A 284 1.85 -23.23 -6.10
CA SER A 284 2.74 -24.03 -6.95
C SER A 284 2.81 -25.48 -6.49
N TYR A 285 3.00 -26.35 -7.48
CA TYR A 285 3.04 -27.80 -7.32
C TYR A 285 4.37 -28.33 -7.90
N PRO A 286 5.46 -28.32 -7.10
CA PRO A 286 6.79 -28.70 -7.57
C PRO A 286 6.83 -30.10 -8.17
N GLU A 287 7.74 -30.39 -9.10
CA GLU A 287 7.84 -31.70 -9.76
C GLU A 287 8.13 -32.85 -8.77
N PHE A 288 8.89 -32.56 -7.71
CA PHE A 288 9.26 -33.51 -6.67
C PHE A 288 8.97 -32.96 -5.28
N GLY A 289 8.69 -33.86 -4.35
CA GLY A 289 8.74 -33.60 -2.92
C GLY A 289 9.69 -34.55 -2.20
N MET A 290 9.59 -34.59 -0.88
CA MET A 290 10.43 -35.42 -0.01
C MET A 290 10.27 -36.91 -0.29
N TYR A 291 9.10 -37.34 -0.78
CA TYR A 291 8.74 -38.73 -0.97
C TYR A 291 8.76 -39.17 -2.45
N GLY A 292 9.32 -38.36 -3.34
CA GLY A 292 9.47 -38.68 -4.77
C GLY A 292 8.65 -37.75 -5.69
N PRO A 293 8.27 -38.23 -6.89
CA PRO A 293 7.49 -37.43 -7.84
C PRO A 293 6.18 -36.95 -7.20
N ASN A 294 5.81 -35.70 -7.47
CA ASN A 294 4.66 -35.08 -6.85
C ASN A 294 3.38 -35.32 -7.68
N ILE A 295 2.36 -35.90 -7.04
CA ILE A 295 1.07 -36.13 -7.71
C ILE A 295 0.26 -34.87 -7.92
N LEU A 296 0.65 -33.73 -7.33
CA LEU A 296 0.02 -32.44 -7.61
C LEU A 296 0.63 -31.73 -8.82
N ASN A 297 1.85 -32.12 -9.23
CA ASN A 297 2.51 -31.53 -10.38
C ASN A 297 1.68 -31.75 -11.66
N THR A 298 1.70 -30.80 -12.59
CA THR A 298 0.86 -30.85 -13.79
C THR A 298 1.14 -32.04 -14.69
N ASP A 299 2.41 -32.44 -14.77
CA ASP A 299 2.92 -33.29 -15.85
C ASP A 299 2.92 -34.77 -15.46
N LEU A 300 2.85 -35.07 -14.15
CA LEU A 300 2.74 -36.44 -13.66
C LEU A 300 1.31 -36.97 -13.81
N ILE A 301 1.08 -37.77 -14.86
CA ILE A 301 -0.23 -38.37 -15.18
C ILE A 301 -0.26 -39.90 -15.08
N GLU A 302 0.88 -40.55 -14.87
CA GLU A 302 0.96 -42.01 -14.67
C GLU A 302 1.75 -42.32 -13.39
N VAL A 303 1.21 -43.24 -12.59
CA VAL A 303 1.84 -43.74 -11.35
C VAL A 303 1.82 -45.26 -11.33
N ARG A 304 2.65 -45.88 -10.50
CA ARG A 304 2.73 -47.33 -10.34
C ARG A 304 1.97 -47.77 -9.11
N SER A 305 1.18 -48.84 -9.26
CA SER A 305 0.58 -49.55 -8.14
C SER A 305 1.67 -50.32 -7.39
N SER A 306 2.00 -49.90 -6.16
CA SER A 306 3.00 -50.57 -5.32
C SER A 306 2.96 -50.06 -3.89
N ASP A 307 3.15 -50.94 -2.92
CA ASP A 307 3.42 -50.57 -1.52
C ASP A 307 4.86 -50.06 -1.29
N TYR A 308 5.74 -50.20 -2.29
CA TYR A 308 7.15 -49.82 -2.20
C TYR A 308 7.52 -48.56 -3.00
N ILE A 309 6.59 -48.08 -3.83
CA ILE A 309 6.76 -46.85 -4.60
C ILE A 309 5.79 -45.83 -4.01
N SER A 310 6.33 -44.84 -3.34
CA SER A 310 5.58 -43.70 -2.85
C SER A 310 5.73 -42.49 -3.76
N TYR A 311 4.82 -41.55 -3.57
CA TYR A 311 4.77 -40.27 -4.23
C TYR A 311 4.54 -39.17 -3.20
N SER A 312 4.87 -37.94 -3.57
CA SER A 312 4.62 -36.76 -2.76
C SER A 312 3.28 -36.11 -3.08
N LEU A 313 2.67 -35.49 -2.07
CA LEU A 313 1.56 -34.55 -2.18
C LEU A 313 2.06 -33.18 -1.71
N LYS A 314 2.95 -32.58 -2.50
CA LYS A 314 3.64 -31.32 -2.15
C LYS A 314 2.97 -30.12 -2.79
N ALA A 315 2.71 -29.09 -2.01
CA ALA A 315 2.28 -27.79 -2.50
C ALA A 315 3.03 -26.66 -1.78
N VAL A 316 3.27 -25.56 -2.48
CA VAL A 316 3.86 -24.35 -1.90
C VAL A 316 2.89 -23.19 -2.16
N LEU A 317 2.46 -22.56 -1.09
CA LEU A 317 1.42 -21.54 -1.10
C LEU A 317 2.03 -20.16 -0.85
N PRO A 318 1.52 -19.11 -1.54
CA PRO A 318 1.83 -17.73 -1.17
C PRO A 318 1.41 -17.42 0.27
N LYS A 319 2.18 -16.60 1.00
CA LYS A 319 1.79 -16.14 2.33
C LYS A 319 0.49 -15.33 2.26
N GLY A 320 -0.28 -15.33 3.36
CA GLY A 320 -1.48 -14.50 3.51
C GLY A 320 -2.73 -15.32 3.74
N ASN A 321 -3.73 -15.13 2.90
CA ASN A 321 -5.01 -15.86 2.93
C ASN A 321 -5.13 -16.87 1.78
N SER A 322 -3.99 -17.36 1.26
CA SER A 322 -4.02 -18.45 0.31
C SER A 322 -4.48 -19.74 1.01
N SER A 323 -5.24 -20.57 0.30
CA SER A 323 -5.69 -21.85 0.83
C SER A 323 -5.74 -22.91 -0.25
N LEU A 324 -5.57 -24.16 0.16
CA LEU A 324 -5.61 -25.29 -0.74
C LEU A 324 -6.33 -26.47 -0.09
N LYS A 325 -7.32 -26.98 -0.81
CA LYS A 325 -7.94 -28.27 -0.55
C LYS A 325 -7.79 -29.14 -1.80
N ILE A 326 -7.26 -30.35 -1.60
CA ILE A 326 -7.16 -31.38 -2.62
C ILE A 326 -8.17 -32.47 -2.30
N VAL A 327 -8.86 -32.95 -3.33
CA VAL A 327 -9.67 -34.17 -3.24
C VAL A 327 -9.08 -35.20 -4.18
N ILE A 328 -8.77 -36.38 -3.65
CA ILE A 328 -8.34 -37.53 -4.45
C ILE A 328 -9.42 -38.59 -4.36
N ARG A 329 -9.92 -39.03 -5.51
CA ARG A 329 -10.98 -40.03 -5.59
C ARG A 329 -10.75 -41.03 -6.69
N SER A 330 -11.33 -42.22 -6.56
CA SER A 330 -11.34 -43.20 -7.64
C SER A 330 -12.08 -42.63 -8.86
N LYS A 331 -11.65 -43.00 -10.07
CA LYS A 331 -12.23 -42.48 -11.31
C LYS A 331 -13.70 -42.90 -11.47
N SER A 332 -14.04 -44.14 -11.11
CA SER A 332 -15.42 -44.63 -11.08
C SER A 332 -15.91 -44.87 -9.65
N LEU A 333 -17.21 -44.73 -9.40
CA LEU A 333 -17.81 -45.11 -8.11
C LEU A 333 -17.85 -46.64 -7.89
N LYS A 334 -17.68 -47.41 -8.97
CA LYS A 334 -17.63 -48.88 -8.96
C LYS A 334 -16.25 -49.43 -8.59
N ASP A 335 -15.25 -48.56 -8.61
CA ASP A 335 -13.86 -48.89 -8.37
C ASP A 335 -13.57 -49.05 -6.86
N SER A 336 -12.49 -49.78 -6.54
CA SER A 336 -11.93 -49.82 -5.18
C SER A 336 -11.29 -48.47 -4.81
N PHE A 337 -10.74 -48.37 -3.60
CA PHE A 337 -9.98 -47.21 -3.15
C PHE A 337 -8.82 -46.90 -4.11
N TRP A 338 -8.61 -45.60 -4.40
CA TRP A 338 -7.54 -45.11 -5.26
C TRP A 338 -6.15 -45.43 -4.70
N GLY A 339 -6.01 -45.48 -3.38
CA GLY A 339 -4.74 -45.61 -2.69
C GLY A 339 -4.85 -45.32 -1.19
N LYS A 340 -3.72 -44.92 -0.59
CA LYS A 340 -3.60 -44.55 0.83
C LYS A 340 -2.48 -43.53 1.02
N TYR A 341 -2.48 -42.84 2.16
CA TYR A 341 -1.35 -42.03 2.62
C TYR A 341 -0.69 -42.69 3.85
N ARG A 342 0.57 -42.33 4.15
CA ARG A 342 1.28 -42.84 5.34
C ARG A 342 1.04 -41.96 6.55
N ASN A 343 0.48 -42.56 7.59
CA ASN A 343 0.30 -41.89 8.88
C ASN A 343 1.63 -41.41 9.47
N GLY A 344 1.64 -40.18 9.97
CA GLY A 344 2.82 -39.53 10.53
C GLY A 344 3.66 -38.74 9.52
N THR A 345 3.24 -38.68 8.25
CA THR A 345 3.92 -37.90 7.20
C THR A 345 3.13 -36.67 6.76
N GLU A 346 2.02 -36.33 7.43
CA GLU A 346 1.09 -35.23 7.11
C GLU A 346 1.65 -33.85 7.43
N GLN A 347 2.83 -33.54 6.89
CA GLN A 347 3.47 -32.24 7.06
C GLN A 347 2.55 -31.16 6.50
N ASN A 348 2.05 -30.32 7.39
CA ASN A 348 1.13 -29.23 7.08
C ASN A 348 -0.17 -29.65 6.35
N TRP A 349 -0.54 -30.93 6.36
CA TRP A 349 -1.82 -31.43 5.85
C TRP A 349 -2.79 -31.82 6.98
N LEU A 350 -4.07 -31.53 6.79
CA LEU A 350 -5.21 -32.11 7.49
C LEU A 350 -5.87 -33.11 6.55
N CYS A 351 -5.82 -34.39 6.90
CA CYS A 351 -6.32 -35.47 6.06
C CYS A 351 -7.66 -35.99 6.60
N SER A 352 -8.66 -36.13 5.72
CA SER A 352 -9.93 -36.74 6.09
C SER A 352 -9.81 -38.27 6.16
N SER A 353 -10.74 -38.88 6.89
CA SER A 353 -11.09 -40.29 6.68
C SER A 353 -11.55 -40.52 5.24
N TYR A 354 -11.44 -41.76 4.78
CA TYR A 354 -11.94 -42.16 3.47
C TYR A 354 -13.47 -42.10 3.44
N GLU A 355 -14.03 -41.39 2.46
CA GLU A 355 -15.46 -41.30 2.22
C GLU A 355 -15.90 -42.35 1.19
N PHE A 356 -16.81 -43.24 1.61
CA PHE A 356 -17.22 -44.38 0.80
C PHE A 356 -18.19 -44.01 -0.31
N GLU A 357 -19.04 -43.00 -0.10
CA GLU A 357 -20.02 -42.58 -1.11
C GLU A 357 -19.36 -41.91 -2.32
N THR A 358 -18.34 -41.08 -2.06
CA THR A 358 -17.61 -40.33 -3.08
C THR A 358 -16.30 -41.00 -3.49
N ARG A 359 -15.95 -42.11 -2.84
CA ARG A 359 -14.70 -42.86 -3.03
C ARG A 359 -13.45 -42.00 -2.88
N SER A 360 -13.44 -41.09 -1.90
CA SER A 360 -12.47 -40.00 -1.84
C SER A 360 -11.78 -39.82 -0.49
N ASN A 361 -10.62 -39.16 -0.51
CA ASN A 361 -10.03 -38.48 0.63
C ASN A 361 -9.91 -36.98 0.31
N MET A 362 -10.04 -36.17 1.35
CA MET A 362 -9.81 -34.73 1.31
C MET A 362 -8.54 -34.38 2.09
N PHE A 363 -7.75 -33.48 1.53
CA PHE A 363 -6.50 -32.98 2.10
C PHE A 363 -6.54 -31.47 2.10
N THR A 364 -6.44 -30.85 3.27
CA THR A 364 -6.48 -29.39 3.41
C THR A 364 -5.19 -28.91 4.07
N ILE A 365 -4.59 -27.83 3.57
CA ILE A 365 -3.42 -27.24 4.20
C ILE A 365 -3.80 -26.57 5.54
N LYS A 366 -2.97 -26.77 6.57
CA LYS A 366 -3.21 -26.23 7.92
C LYS A 366 -2.72 -24.79 8.07
N ASN A 367 -1.52 -24.49 7.56
CA ASN A 367 -0.85 -23.20 7.68
C ASN A 367 -0.18 -22.84 6.34
N ASN A 368 -0.59 -21.76 5.68
CA ASN A 368 -0.01 -21.36 4.39
C ASN A 368 1.38 -20.72 4.47
N GLN A 369 1.97 -20.63 5.66
CA GLN A 369 3.34 -20.16 5.88
C GLN A 369 4.37 -21.30 6.01
N GLU A 370 3.91 -22.55 5.96
CA GLU A 370 4.75 -23.74 6.09
C GLU A 370 4.71 -24.59 4.83
N GLU A 371 5.82 -25.27 4.51
CA GLU A 371 5.82 -26.25 3.44
C GLU A 371 4.87 -27.42 3.76
N SER A 372 4.12 -27.88 2.76
CA SER A 372 3.29 -29.08 2.88
C SER A 372 3.85 -30.22 2.03
N ASP A 373 3.84 -31.42 2.58
CA ASP A 373 4.15 -32.66 1.86
C ASP A 373 3.49 -33.83 2.59
N LEU A 374 3.17 -34.89 1.86
CA LEU A 374 2.56 -36.09 2.40
C LEU A 374 2.90 -37.27 1.51
N GLU A 375 3.26 -38.38 2.14
CA GLU A 375 3.61 -39.60 1.44
C GLU A 375 2.35 -40.38 1.06
N VAL A 376 2.17 -40.65 -0.25
CA VAL A 376 1.01 -41.37 -0.78
C VAL A 376 1.41 -42.59 -1.61
N TYR A 377 0.53 -43.59 -1.63
CA TYR A 377 0.69 -44.87 -2.32
C TYR A 377 -0.56 -45.16 -3.15
N PHE A 378 -0.35 -45.77 -4.30
CA PHE A 378 -1.43 -46.23 -5.17
C PHE A 378 -1.49 -47.75 -5.12
N SER A 379 -2.70 -48.28 -4.98
CA SER A 379 -2.95 -49.72 -4.88
C SER A 379 -4.27 -50.10 -5.54
N GLY A 380 -4.66 -49.34 -6.57
CA GLY A 380 -6.03 -49.34 -7.05
C GLY A 380 -6.16 -48.91 -8.52
N PRO A 381 -7.35 -48.50 -8.94
CA PRO A 381 -7.65 -48.03 -10.28
C PRO A 381 -7.21 -46.58 -10.48
N ASP A 382 -7.36 -46.11 -11.72
CA ASP A 382 -7.16 -44.71 -12.07
C ASP A 382 -7.89 -43.78 -11.10
N CYS A 383 -7.28 -42.65 -10.78
CA CYS A 383 -7.83 -41.69 -9.85
C CYS A 383 -7.94 -40.30 -10.46
N ILE A 384 -8.74 -39.47 -9.79
CA ILE A 384 -8.93 -38.08 -10.13
C ILE A 384 -8.48 -37.24 -8.94
N VAL A 385 -7.67 -36.22 -9.24
CA VAL A 385 -7.20 -35.19 -8.31
C VAL A 385 -7.93 -33.90 -8.65
N GLU A 386 -8.67 -33.36 -7.70
CA GLU A 386 -9.39 -32.09 -7.80
C GLU A 386 -8.73 -31.05 -6.89
N TYR A 387 -8.49 -29.86 -7.44
CA TYR A 387 -7.80 -28.76 -6.78
C TYR A 387 -8.83 -27.68 -6.46
N TYR A 388 -8.92 -27.30 -5.19
CA TYR A 388 -9.79 -26.24 -4.70
C TYR A 388 -8.90 -25.19 -4.07
N GLU A 389 -8.52 -24.21 -4.88
CA GLU A 389 -7.62 -23.12 -4.50
C GLU A 389 -8.40 -21.93 -3.96
N ASN A 390 -7.83 -21.26 -2.95
CA ASN A 390 -8.31 -20.00 -2.38
C ASN A 390 -9.82 -20.01 -2.03
N GLY A 391 -10.27 -21.07 -1.34
CA GLY A 391 -11.64 -21.19 -0.87
C GLY A 391 -12.68 -21.53 -1.94
N SER A 392 -12.26 -21.81 -3.19
CA SER A 392 -13.19 -22.17 -4.26
C SER A 392 -14.05 -23.38 -3.88
N ILE A 393 -15.36 -23.27 -4.14
CA ILE A 393 -16.32 -24.35 -3.94
C ILE A 393 -16.37 -25.32 -5.14
N PHE A 394 -15.85 -24.90 -6.29
CA PHE A 394 -15.66 -25.74 -7.48
C PHE A 394 -14.18 -26.04 -7.69
N PRO A 395 -13.81 -27.17 -8.33
CA PRO A 395 -12.42 -27.43 -8.65
C PRO A 395 -11.90 -26.33 -9.59
N SER A 396 -10.84 -25.62 -9.20
CA SER A 396 -10.10 -24.74 -10.13
C SER A 396 -9.41 -25.56 -11.21
N ARG A 397 -9.08 -26.81 -10.87
CA ARG A 397 -8.45 -27.77 -11.77
C ARG A 397 -8.86 -29.20 -11.42
N THR A 398 -8.83 -30.07 -12.43
CA THR A 398 -8.93 -31.52 -12.25
C THR A 398 -7.85 -32.20 -13.06
N LYS A 399 -7.26 -33.27 -12.53
CA LYS A 399 -6.25 -34.10 -13.20
C LYS A 399 -6.58 -35.57 -13.03
N GLU A 400 -6.55 -36.31 -14.11
CA GLU A 400 -6.63 -37.78 -14.07
C GLU A 400 -5.22 -38.36 -13.92
N ILE A 401 -5.07 -39.35 -13.04
CA ILE A 401 -3.86 -40.13 -12.86
C ILE A 401 -4.18 -41.58 -13.20
N LYS A 402 -3.45 -42.11 -14.17
CA LYS A 402 -3.54 -43.51 -14.56
C LYS A 402 -2.63 -44.35 -13.68
N VAL A 403 -3.19 -45.42 -13.11
CA VAL A 403 -2.46 -46.31 -12.20
C VAL A 403 -2.04 -47.57 -12.95
N ILE A 404 -0.74 -47.72 -13.17
CA ILE A 404 -0.15 -48.86 -13.86
C ILE A 404 0.02 -50.00 -12.86
N VAL A 405 -0.69 -51.10 -13.11
CA VAL A 405 -0.53 -52.38 -12.40
C VAL A 405 0.49 -53.22 -13.17
N ASN A 406 1.56 -53.63 -12.50
CA ASN A 406 2.53 -54.59 -13.05
C ASN A 406 2.02 -56.03 -12.90
#